data_AF-A0A952V059-F1
#
_entry.id   AF-A0A952V059-F1
#
_cell.length_a   1.000
_cell.length_b   1.000
_cell.length_c   1.000
_cell.angle_alpha   90.00
_cell.angle_beta   90.00
_cell.angle_gamma   90.00
#
_symmetry.space_group_name_H-M   'P 1'
#
loop_
_entity.id
_entity.type
_entity.pdbx_description
1 polymer ?
#
loop_
_entity_poly.entity_id
_entity_poly.type
_entity_poly.pdbx_seq_one_letter_code
_entity_poly.pdbx_strand_id
1 'polypeptide(L)'
;MKSRLDAVLRSISALIPAVLAALGATSTALAAHDDGVVRAVGAGPTGLFRALDLLVAAPALLLPFGTRAFRAGLAGAFVTAVAGWIAFGLARDLVCAAVPAVLRNTSDKKSERLMSAVSAVAVLTALLSPIWQTEAAAPGGATTGALLVLLTLHVACTTASRPRSRRGAAGVAGDADSVLIGTEPDSVGPGRATDSVLMGTEGAGVLPAMAFLVGLAASYEPLVLAAAGLACVPAIALAWRSVTRHALVHAAVMFALGLVPFAIAIALGQRPPEVALLRPALELGGTTAPLAFAANEIGWVAIGAAALGLALACTRPAAWPLVLVVAVGAVALALHARSGPSRYAPVLLAALCALYILAATALAVVVLAIARARVPFAEASAALVVVLELVLPVRAADETASRRDARAAHAAAIWNDVAWGPAAPAAIVLVHDRVTMGRIAAARATGDFRADLVVVPAYDVQSRAGERALLAEPKLAPLYRDMALGVPPEELSLAQLGSQRPVYACFDPKWDRVLSRHLVPTGLTARFEPEPRGASDRKRALDQLAATKDRLVRITVARKDPELAAATAQLLRARAVGMGATGERDVLAHSLDDLRAFAPDDPIGSTLVRRTVTTRGAIDVRDLKPYL
;
A
#
# COMPACT_ATOMS: atom_id res chain seq x y z
N MET A 1 -32.94 -8.94 16.76
CA MET A 1 -32.49 -7.57 17.05
C MET A 1 -31.02 -7.62 17.43
N LYS A 2 -30.14 -6.85 16.77
CA LYS A 2 -28.72 -6.80 17.16
C LYS A 2 -28.59 -6.16 18.55
N SER A 3 -27.72 -6.69 19.40
CA SER A 3 -27.56 -6.16 20.74
C SER A 3 -26.94 -4.74 20.68
N ARG A 4 -27.28 -3.86 21.63
CA ARG A 4 -26.61 -2.54 21.73
C ARG A 4 -25.10 -2.69 21.86
N LEU A 5 -24.65 -3.74 22.54
CA LEU A 5 -23.23 -4.06 22.71
C LEU A 5 -22.55 -4.35 21.36
N ASP A 6 -23.19 -5.08 20.45
CA ASP A 6 -22.61 -5.38 19.12
C ASP A 6 -22.40 -4.11 18.30
N ALA A 7 -23.33 -3.16 18.40
CA ALA A 7 -23.19 -1.86 17.73
C ALA A 7 -22.01 -1.07 18.32
N VAL A 8 -21.87 -1.05 19.65
CA VAL A 8 -20.75 -0.38 20.33
C VAL A 8 -19.41 -1.02 19.95
N LEU A 9 -19.30 -2.35 20.05
CA LEU A 9 -18.06 -3.07 19.72
C LEU A 9 -17.67 -2.90 18.26
N ARG A 10 -18.65 -2.90 17.35
CA ARG A 10 -18.42 -2.61 15.93
C ARG A 10 -17.88 -1.20 15.71
N SER A 11 -18.48 -0.21 16.37
CA SER A 11 -18.01 1.18 16.31
C SER A 11 -16.60 1.31 16.88
N ILE A 12 -16.28 0.60 17.97
CA ILE A 12 -14.94 0.56 18.56
C ILE A 12 -13.92 -0.05 17.57
N SER A 13 -14.25 -1.19 16.95
CA SER A 13 -13.39 -1.85 15.95
C SER A 13 -13.16 -1.01 14.70
N ALA A 14 -14.05 -0.07 14.39
CA ALA A 14 -13.89 0.89 13.30
C ALA A 14 -13.10 2.14 13.74
N LEU A 15 -13.52 2.79 14.84
CA LEU A 15 -13.04 4.11 15.22
C LEU A 15 -11.64 4.09 15.83
N ILE A 16 -11.29 3.12 16.69
CA ILE A 16 -9.97 3.12 17.35
C ILE A 16 -8.84 2.97 16.31
N PRO A 17 -8.85 1.98 15.40
CA PRO A 17 -7.79 1.85 14.39
C PRO A 17 -7.74 3.03 13.43
N ALA A 18 -8.89 3.62 13.10
CA ALA A 18 -8.97 4.80 12.25
C ALA A 18 -8.37 6.05 12.92
N VAL A 19 -8.66 6.28 14.20
CA VAL A 19 -8.06 7.38 14.96
C VAL A 19 -6.55 7.21 15.07
N LEU A 20 -6.06 6.01 15.37
CA LEU A 20 -4.61 5.75 15.44
C LEU A 20 -3.91 5.86 14.08
N ALA A 21 -4.59 5.51 12.99
CA ALA A 21 -4.11 5.72 11.63
C ALA A 21 -4.10 7.22 11.27
N ALA A 22 -5.13 7.99 11.66
CA ALA A 22 -5.19 9.43 11.44
C ALA A 22 -4.14 10.20 12.26
N LEU A 23 -3.90 9.80 13.51
CA LEU A 23 -2.80 10.32 14.34
C LEU A 23 -1.43 9.92 13.78
N GLY A 24 -1.37 8.77 13.10
CA GLY A 24 -0.18 8.30 12.40
C GLY A 24 0.02 8.93 11.02
N ALA A 25 -1.01 9.51 10.42
CA ALA A 25 -0.91 10.20 9.15
C ALA A 25 -0.03 11.42 9.36
N THR A 26 1.25 11.30 8.99
CA THR A 26 2.23 12.36 9.18
C THR A 26 2.17 13.35 8.02
N SER A 27 2.57 14.59 8.29
CA SER A 27 2.82 15.57 7.24
C SER A 27 4.01 15.16 6.36
N THR A 28 4.96 14.40 6.90
CA THR A 28 6.15 13.87 6.26
C THR A 28 5.90 12.42 5.82
N ALA A 29 5.96 12.13 4.54
CA ALA A 29 5.84 10.78 4.03
C ALA A 29 7.15 10.00 4.24
N LEU A 30 7.05 8.71 4.54
CA LEU A 30 8.19 7.80 4.45
C LEU A 30 8.56 7.61 2.98
N ALA A 31 9.87 7.49 2.71
CA ALA A 31 10.41 7.21 1.38
C ALA A 31 9.71 6.04 0.66
N ALA A 32 9.32 5.00 1.40
CA ALA A 32 8.57 3.82 0.92
C ALA A 32 7.33 4.14 0.12
N HIS A 33 6.71 5.24 0.52
CA HIS A 33 5.42 5.68 0.08
C HIS A 33 5.52 6.89 -0.85
N ASP A 34 6.72 7.28 -1.31
CA ASP A 34 6.89 8.39 -2.26
C ASP A 34 5.97 8.22 -3.48
N ASP A 35 5.97 7.02 -4.08
CA ASP A 35 5.05 6.68 -5.19
C ASP A 35 3.58 6.71 -4.77
N GLY A 36 3.25 6.26 -3.56
CA GLY A 36 1.88 6.27 -3.02
C GLY A 36 1.36 7.70 -2.87
N VAL A 37 2.18 8.58 -2.30
CA VAL A 37 1.90 10.01 -2.10
C VAL A 37 1.71 10.70 -3.43
N VAL A 38 2.66 10.55 -4.36
CA VAL A 38 2.60 11.19 -5.67
C VAL A 38 1.33 10.81 -6.43
N ARG A 39 0.89 9.55 -6.32
CA ARG A 39 -0.39 9.10 -6.91
C ARG A 39 -1.59 9.65 -6.17
N ALA A 40 -1.65 9.49 -4.86
CA ALA A 40 -2.82 9.84 -4.05
C ALA A 40 -3.11 11.35 -4.11
N VAL A 41 -2.07 12.19 -4.20
CA VAL A 41 -2.21 13.64 -4.32
C VAL A 41 -2.34 14.14 -5.76
N GLY A 42 -2.28 13.24 -6.76
CA GLY A 42 -2.36 13.58 -8.17
C GLY A 42 -1.16 14.39 -8.70
N ALA A 43 0.00 14.32 -8.04
CA ALA A 43 1.20 15.05 -8.45
C ALA A 43 1.97 14.38 -9.60
N GLY A 44 1.68 13.10 -9.89
CA GLY A 44 2.35 12.34 -10.94
C GLY A 44 1.44 11.27 -11.53
N PRO A 45 2.00 10.38 -12.38
CA PRO A 45 1.21 9.33 -13.00
C PRO A 45 0.70 8.35 -11.94
N THR A 46 -0.60 8.07 -11.97
CA THR A 46 -1.22 6.99 -11.19
C THR A 46 -0.68 5.62 -11.58
N GLY A 47 -0.10 5.50 -12.78
CA GLY A 47 0.12 4.23 -13.43
C GLY A 47 -1.20 3.65 -13.92
N LEU A 48 -1.13 2.44 -14.48
CA LEU A 48 -2.30 1.71 -14.97
C LEU A 48 -3.21 1.23 -13.83
N PHE A 49 -2.61 0.94 -12.68
CA PHE A 49 -3.22 0.35 -11.50
C PHE A 49 -3.29 1.38 -10.36
N ARG A 50 -4.14 1.13 -9.35
CA ARG A 50 -4.31 1.97 -8.14
C ARG A 50 -4.84 3.40 -8.35
N ALA A 51 -5.46 3.70 -9.50
CA ALA A 51 -6.14 4.99 -9.69
C ALA A 51 -7.29 5.22 -8.68
N LEU A 52 -7.82 4.15 -8.10
CA LEU A 52 -8.80 4.24 -7.02
C LEU A 52 -8.28 4.99 -5.79
N ASP A 53 -6.98 4.93 -5.50
CA ASP A 53 -6.40 5.66 -4.35
C ASP A 53 -6.57 7.18 -4.50
N LEU A 54 -6.47 7.70 -5.73
CA LEU A 54 -6.74 9.11 -6.03
C LEU A 54 -8.22 9.44 -5.79
N LEU A 55 -9.13 8.57 -6.25
CA LEU A 55 -10.58 8.78 -6.07
C LEU A 55 -10.98 8.75 -4.59
N VAL A 56 -10.36 7.86 -3.81
CA VAL A 56 -10.57 7.76 -2.36
C VAL A 56 -9.96 8.95 -1.62
N ALA A 57 -8.80 9.46 -2.06
CA ALA A 57 -8.14 10.62 -1.47
C ALA A 57 -8.80 11.96 -1.85
N ALA A 58 -9.46 12.04 -3.01
CA ALA A 58 -10.00 13.28 -3.56
C ALA A 58 -10.90 14.07 -2.58
N PRO A 59 -11.86 13.46 -1.84
CA PRO A 59 -12.66 14.18 -0.86
C PRO A 59 -11.82 14.79 0.27
N ALA A 60 -10.81 14.06 0.77
CA ALA A 60 -9.96 14.54 1.85
C ALA A 60 -9.02 15.66 1.39
N LEU A 61 -8.59 15.65 0.12
CA LEU A 61 -7.78 16.72 -0.47
C LEU A 61 -8.52 18.08 -0.58
N LEU A 62 -9.85 18.09 -0.49
CA LEU A 62 -10.65 19.32 -0.46
C LEU A 62 -10.65 20.01 0.91
N LEU A 63 -10.19 19.34 1.97
CA LEU A 63 -10.16 19.91 3.32
C LEU A 63 -9.11 21.03 3.40
N PRO A 64 -9.40 22.19 4.03
CA PRO A 64 -8.50 23.36 3.99
C PRO A 64 -7.45 23.36 5.12
N PHE A 65 -6.89 22.20 5.50
CA PHE A 65 -5.90 22.11 6.57
C PHE A 65 -4.81 21.08 6.30
N GLY A 66 -3.63 21.31 6.85
CA GLY A 66 -2.47 20.44 6.70
C GLY A 66 -1.94 20.35 5.26
N THR A 67 -0.98 19.45 5.08
CA THR A 67 -0.31 19.23 3.79
C THR A 67 -1.19 18.39 2.85
N ARG A 68 -0.86 18.29 1.57
CA ARG A 68 -1.61 17.40 0.65
C ARG A 68 -1.42 15.94 1.04
N ALA A 69 -0.19 15.58 1.45
CA ALA A 69 0.11 14.24 1.95
C ALA A 69 -0.73 13.90 3.19
N PHE A 70 -0.78 14.78 4.20
CA PHE A 70 -1.58 14.56 5.41
C PHE A 70 -3.05 14.28 5.09
N ARG A 71 -3.66 15.12 4.25
CA ARG A 71 -5.05 14.97 3.81
C ARG A 71 -5.29 13.67 3.08
N ALA A 72 -4.39 13.28 2.18
CA ALA A 72 -4.48 11.98 1.52
C ALA A 72 -4.31 10.81 2.51
N GLY A 73 -3.49 10.96 3.56
CA GLY A 73 -3.37 9.97 4.65
C GLY A 73 -4.66 9.80 5.46
N LEU A 74 -5.43 10.86 5.69
CA LEU A 74 -6.75 10.77 6.34
C LEU A 74 -7.74 9.89 5.58
N ALA A 75 -7.60 9.80 4.25
CA ALA A 75 -8.40 8.88 3.46
C ALA A 75 -8.08 7.41 3.79
N GLY A 76 -6.82 7.07 4.05
CA GLY A 76 -6.40 5.75 4.52
C GLY A 76 -6.96 5.40 5.91
N ALA A 77 -7.03 6.40 6.81
CA ALA A 77 -7.69 6.25 8.10
C ALA A 77 -9.20 5.97 7.96
N PHE A 78 -9.88 6.67 7.04
CA PHE A 78 -11.29 6.40 6.73
C PHE A 78 -11.50 4.99 6.15
N VAL A 79 -10.67 4.58 5.19
CA VAL A 79 -10.68 3.21 4.64
C VAL A 79 -10.51 2.17 5.74
N THR A 80 -9.64 2.44 6.72
CA THR A 80 -9.43 1.58 7.89
C THR A 80 -10.66 1.50 8.78
N ALA A 81 -11.40 2.60 8.96
CA ALA A 81 -12.67 2.58 9.70
C ALA A 81 -13.70 1.64 9.04
N VAL A 82 -13.83 1.74 7.71
CA VAL A 82 -14.74 0.89 6.92
C VAL A 82 -14.28 -0.58 6.99
N ALA A 83 -12.97 -0.84 6.89
CA ALA A 83 -12.41 -2.17 7.04
C ALA A 83 -12.71 -2.78 8.42
N GLY A 84 -12.56 -2.01 9.51
CA GLY A 84 -12.91 -2.45 10.87
C GLY A 84 -14.39 -2.78 11.06
N TRP A 85 -15.27 -1.98 10.48
CA TRP A 85 -16.70 -2.25 10.49
C TRP A 85 -17.04 -3.58 9.80
N ILE A 86 -16.46 -3.83 8.62
CA ILE A 86 -16.71 -5.03 7.82
C ILE A 86 -16.06 -6.26 8.47
N ALA A 87 -14.81 -6.15 8.90
CA ALA A 87 -14.06 -7.22 9.53
C ALA A 87 -14.74 -7.69 10.82
N PHE A 88 -15.29 -6.78 11.63
CA PHE A 88 -16.09 -7.14 12.81
C PHE A 88 -17.34 -7.93 12.43
N GLY A 89 -18.04 -7.51 11.37
CA GLY A 89 -19.20 -8.25 10.85
C GLY A 89 -18.82 -9.68 10.43
N LEU A 90 -17.77 -9.80 9.60
CA LEU A 90 -17.23 -11.08 9.15
C LEU A 90 -16.82 -12.00 10.31
N ALA A 91 -16.07 -11.48 11.27
CA ALA A 91 -15.64 -12.22 12.46
C ALA A 91 -16.84 -12.72 13.25
N ARG A 92 -17.79 -11.81 13.54
CA ARG A 92 -18.98 -12.14 14.34
C ARG A 92 -19.83 -13.20 13.68
N ASP A 93 -20.09 -13.06 12.38
CA ASP A 93 -20.93 -13.98 11.61
C ASP A 93 -20.29 -15.37 11.53
N LEU A 94 -18.97 -15.43 11.30
CA LEU A 94 -18.23 -16.70 11.28
C LEU A 94 -18.22 -17.39 12.65
N VAL A 95 -17.94 -16.64 13.72
CA VAL A 95 -17.97 -17.16 15.10
C VAL A 95 -19.37 -17.69 15.45
N CYS A 96 -20.43 -16.93 15.15
CA CYS A 96 -21.82 -17.36 15.31
C CYS A 96 -22.16 -18.64 14.54
N ALA A 97 -21.59 -18.81 13.34
CA ALA A 97 -21.85 -19.98 12.52
C ALA A 97 -21.08 -21.21 12.99
N ALA A 98 -19.80 -21.07 13.32
CA ALA A 98 -18.90 -22.18 13.63
C ALA A 98 -19.07 -22.71 15.06
N VAL A 99 -19.16 -21.82 16.05
CA VAL A 99 -19.14 -22.21 17.48
C VAL A 99 -20.29 -23.14 17.86
N PRO A 100 -21.56 -22.89 17.49
CA PRO A 100 -22.66 -23.78 17.87
C PRO A 100 -22.56 -25.19 17.30
N ALA A 101 -21.81 -25.36 16.21
CA ALA A 101 -21.53 -26.68 15.62
C ALA A 101 -20.72 -27.56 16.58
N VAL A 102 -19.81 -26.93 17.32
CA VAL A 102 -18.86 -27.57 18.22
C VAL A 102 -19.47 -27.68 19.62
N LEU A 103 -20.06 -26.58 20.09
CA LEU A 103 -20.65 -26.47 21.42
C LEU A 103 -22.18 -26.51 21.30
N ARG A 104 -22.75 -27.72 21.42
CA ARG A 104 -24.22 -27.93 21.43
C ARG A 104 -24.87 -27.04 22.52
N ASN A 105 -26.09 -26.55 22.27
CA ASN A 105 -26.89 -25.72 23.20
C ASN A 105 -26.29 -24.34 23.55
N THR A 106 -25.88 -23.54 22.56
CA THR A 106 -25.24 -22.20 22.70
C THR A 106 -26.18 -20.99 22.68
N SER A 107 -27.48 -21.17 22.90
CA SER A 107 -28.49 -20.12 22.75
C SER A 107 -28.59 -19.10 23.90
N ASP A 108 -27.60 -18.98 24.77
CA ASP A 108 -27.66 -18.00 25.87
C ASP A 108 -27.17 -16.61 25.40
N LYS A 109 -27.92 -15.56 25.77
CA LYS A 109 -27.58 -14.15 25.52
C LYS A 109 -26.18 -13.80 26.04
N LYS A 110 -25.73 -14.44 27.13
CA LYS A 110 -24.36 -14.25 27.65
C LYS A 110 -23.29 -14.74 26.65
N SER A 111 -23.53 -15.87 26.00
CA SER A 111 -22.62 -16.45 25.01
C SER A 111 -22.48 -15.53 23.79
N GLU A 112 -23.56 -14.89 23.37
CA GLU A 112 -23.53 -13.91 22.28
C GLU A 112 -22.62 -12.72 22.58
N ARG A 113 -22.66 -12.19 23.81
CA ARG A 113 -21.81 -11.06 24.22
C ARG A 113 -20.33 -11.43 24.20
N LEU A 114 -19.98 -12.61 24.70
CA LEU A 114 -18.60 -13.11 24.70
C LEU A 114 -18.08 -13.30 23.27
N MET A 115 -18.89 -13.89 22.38
CA MET A 115 -18.51 -14.04 20.98
C MET A 115 -18.31 -12.69 20.28
N SER A 116 -19.15 -11.69 20.57
CA SER A 116 -18.95 -10.32 20.08
C SER A 116 -17.66 -9.69 20.59
N ALA A 117 -17.33 -9.88 21.87
CA ALA A 117 -16.11 -9.36 22.47
C ALA A 117 -14.85 -9.97 21.83
N VAL A 118 -14.79 -11.31 21.71
CA VAL A 118 -13.67 -12.01 21.06
C VAL A 118 -13.50 -11.57 19.60
N SER A 119 -14.61 -11.40 18.88
CA SER A 119 -14.59 -10.88 17.50
C SER A 119 -14.02 -9.47 17.43
N ALA A 120 -14.39 -8.59 18.36
CA ALA A 120 -13.85 -7.23 18.43
C ALA A 120 -12.36 -7.22 18.73
N VAL A 121 -11.91 -8.04 19.69
CA VAL A 121 -10.49 -8.15 20.06
C VAL A 121 -9.65 -8.60 18.87
N ALA A 122 -10.04 -9.68 18.17
CA ALA A 122 -9.30 -10.17 17.01
C ALA A 122 -9.20 -9.14 15.88
N VAL A 123 -10.28 -8.41 15.60
CA VAL A 123 -10.28 -7.35 14.58
C VAL A 123 -9.42 -6.16 15.01
N LEU A 124 -9.49 -5.75 16.28
CA LEU A 124 -8.60 -4.73 16.81
C LEU A 124 -7.14 -5.17 16.72
N THR A 125 -6.80 -6.41 17.06
CA THR A 125 -5.42 -6.92 16.93
C THR A 125 -4.93 -6.85 15.49
N ALA A 126 -5.77 -7.25 14.52
CA ALA A 126 -5.42 -7.20 13.11
C ALA A 126 -5.18 -5.76 12.62
N LEU A 127 -6.09 -4.85 12.94
CA LEU A 127 -6.07 -3.48 12.40
C LEU A 127 -5.15 -2.53 13.18
N LEU A 128 -4.83 -2.85 14.43
CA LEU A 128 -3.81 -2.17 15.23
C LEU A 128 -2.43 -2.78 15.06
N SER A 129 -2.29 -3.82 14.24
CA SER A 129 -0.98 -4.37 13.91
C SER A 129 -0.09 -3.31 13.23
N PRO A 130 1.23 -3.33 13.45
CA PRO A 130 2.14 -2.38 12.83
C PRO A 130 2.07 -2.39 11.30
N ILE A 131 1.83 -3.55 10.70
CA ILE A 131 1.65 -3.71 9.25
C ILE A 131 0.48 -2.86 8.76
N TRP A 132 -0.71 -3.05 9.35
CA TRP A 132 -1.91 -2.33 8.92
C TRP A 132 -1.78 -0.83 9.17
N GLN A 133 -1.33 -0.44 10.35
CA GLN A 133 -1.22 0.96 10.74
C GLN A 133 -0.18 1.73 9.91
N THR A 134 0.89 1.07 9.46
CA THR A 134 1.87 1.68 8.54
C THR A 134 1.22 2.05 7.22
N GLU A 135 0.48 1.11 6.62
CA GLU A 135 -0.20 1.33 5.34
C GLU A 135 -1.43 2.23 5.45
N ALA A 136 -2.10 2.25 6.61
CA ALA A 136 -3.25 3.10 6.87
C ALA A 136 -2.89 4.57 7.05
N ALA A 137 -1.72 4.82 7.65
CA ALA A 137 -1.18 6.17 7.82
C ALA A 137 -0.56 6.73 6.54
N ALA A 138 -0.14 5.87 5.62
CA ALA A 138 0.52 6.26 4.38
C ALA A 138 -0.46 6.69 3.28
N PRO A 139 -0.27 7.86 2.65
CA PRO A 139 -1.03 8.27 1.47
C PRO A 139 -0.85 7.28 0.31
N GLY A 140 -1.95 6.75 -0.23
CA GLY A 140 -1.90 5.74 -1.29
C GLY A 140 -1.26 4.41 -0.85
N GLY A 141 -1.32 4.11 0.45
CA GLY A 141 -0.94 2.82 1.01
C GLY A 141 -1.85 1.68 0.55
N ALA A 142 -1.55 0.48 1.00
CA ALA A 142 -2.18 -0.75 0.55
C ALA A 142 -3.58 -1.02 1.14
N THR A 143 -4.09 -0.14 2.00
CA THR A 143 -5.36 -0.35 2.73
C THR A 143 -6.59 -0.35 1.82
N THR A 144 -6.62 0.45 0.74
CA THR A 144 -7.74 0.46 -0.22
C THR A 144 -7.89 -0.90 -0.89
N GLY A 145 -6.79 -1.49 -1.36
CA GLY A 145 -6.82 -2.82 -1.96
C GLY A 145 -7.23 -3.90 -0.96
N ALA A 146 -6.77 -3.81 0.29
CA ALA A 146 -7.18 -4.73 1.36
C ALA A 146 -8.68 -4.64 1.65
N LEU A 147 -9.24 -3.42 1.67
CA LEU A 147 -10.67 -3.18 1.83
C LEU A 147 -11.49 -3.83 0.71
N LEU A 148 -11.04 -3.74 -0.55
CA LEU A 148 -11.73 -4.41 -1.67
C LEU A 148 -11.80 -5.93 -1.49
N VAL A 149 -10.74 -6.55 -0.99
CA VAL A 149 -10.75 -7.99 -0.65
C VAL A 149 -11.71 -8.28 0.50
N LEU A 150 -11.70 -7.47 1.56
CA LEU A 150 -12.61 -7.63 2.72
C LEU A 150 -14.09 -7.43 2.35
N LEU A 151 -14.41 -6.47 1.49
CA LEU A 151 -15.76 -6.28 0.93
C LEU A 151 -16.20 -7.52 0.15
N THR A 152 -15.30 -8.07 -0.68
CA THR A 152 -15.57 -9.27 -1.47
C THR A 152 -15.82 -10.48 -0.58
N LEU A 153 -14.98 -10.66 0.45
CA LEU A 153 -15.17 -11.66 1.50
C LEU A 153 -16.51 -11.52 2.20
N HIS A 154 -16.91 -10.30 2.56
CA HIS A 154 -18.20 -10.04 3.21
C HIS A 154 -19.38 -10.50 2.35
N VAL A 155 -19.40 -10.13 1.08
CA VAL A 155 -20.46 -10.54 0.14
C VAL A 155 -20.43 -12.07 -0.09
N ALA A 156 -19.25 -12.68 -0.20
CA ALA A 156 -19.10 -14.12 -0.37
C ALA A 156 -19.59 -14.93 0.85
N CYS A 157 -19.16 -14.56 2.06
CA CYS A 157 -19.52 -15.24 3.29
C CYS A 157 -21.01 -15.10 3.63
N THR A 158 -21.60 -13.91 3.42
CA THR A 158 -23.04 -13.69 3.66
C THR A 158 -23.91 -14.50 2.71
N THR A 159 -23.47 -14.68 1.47
CA THR A 159 -24.15 -15.51 0.47
C THR A 159 -24.09 -16.99 0.85
N ALA A 160 -22.91 -17.48 1.23
CA ALA A 160 -22.71 -18.87 1.61
C ALA A 160 -23.43 -19.27 2.91
N SER A 161 -23.74 -18.29 3.78
CA SER A 161 -24.40 -18.51 5.07
C SER A 161 -25.92 -18.57 5.00
N ARG A 162 -26.55 -18.21 3.87
CA ARG A 162 -28.01 -18.22 3.76
C ARG A 162 -28.52 -19.67 3.83
N PRO A 163 -29.37 -20.02 4.83
CA PRO A 163 -29.93 -21.35 4.91
C PRO A 163 -30.72 -21.63 3.63
N ARG A 164 -30.48 -22.80 3.03
CA ARG A 164 -31.19 -23.28 1.85
C ARG A 164 -32.64 -23.50 2.25
N SER A 165 -33.44 -22.43 2.22
CA SER A 165 -34.85 -22.44 2.59
C SER A 165 -35.49 -23.59 1.83
N ARG A 166 -36.06 -24.54 2.59
CA ARG A 166 -36.68 -25.81 2.15
C ARG A 166 -37.94 -25.59 1.30
N ARG A 167 -38.03 -24.49 0.56
CA ARG A 167 -39.17 -24.07 -0.27
C ARG A 167 -39.48 -25.00 -1.45
N GLY A 168 -38.61 -25.96 -1.78
CA GLY A 168 -38.85 -26.87 -2.90
C GLY A 168 -39.54 -28.20 -2.58
N ALA A 169 -39.66 -28.61 -1.31
CA ALA A 169 -40.13 -29.96 -0.97
C ALA A 169 -41.59 -30.05 -0.51
N ALA A 170 -42.22 -28.94 -0.13
CA ALA A 170 -43.60 -28.95 0.40
C ALA A 170 -44.67 -28.51 -0.61
N GLY A 171 -44.28 -28.04 -1.82
CA GLY A 171 -45.21 -27.44 -2.79
C GLY A 171 -45.69 -28.34 -3.93
N VAL A 172 -45.35 -29.63 -3.94
CA VAL A 172 -45.73 -30.55 -5.06
C VAL A 172 -46.59 -31.73 -4.60
N ALA A 173 -46.89 -31.86 -3.29
CA ALA A 173 -47.56 -33.04 -2.76
C ALA A 173 -49.01 -32.85 -2.27
N GLY A 174 -49.67 -31.72 -2.54
CA GLY A 174 -51.04 -31.55 -2.06
C GLY A 174 -51.75 -30.34 -2.61
N ASP A 175 -52.19 -30.40 -3.87
CA ASP A 175 -53.39 -29.69 -4.29
C ASP A 175 -54.03 -30.35 -5.53
N ALA A 176 -54.40 -31.63 -5.38
CA ALA A 176 -55.24 -32.33 -6.35
C ALA A 176 -56.69 -32.55 -5.86
N ASP A 177 -57.03 -32.17 -4.61
CA ASP A 177 -58.32 -32.54 -3.99
C ASP A 177 -59.17 -31.36 -3.46
N SER A 178 -58.87 -30.10 -3.80
CA SER A 178 -59.67 -28.94 -3.35
C SER A 178 -60.37 -28.19 -4.48
N VAL A 179 -60.96 -28.92 -5.43
CA VAL A 179 -61.98 -28.40 -6.34
C VAL A 179 -63.32 -29.02 -5.94
N LEU A 180 -64.10 -28.30 -5.11
CA LEU A 180 -65.56 -28.20 -5.17
C LEU A 180 -66.12 -27.53 -3.89
N ILE A 181 -67.06 -26.61 -4.12
CA ILE A 181 -68.02 -25.99 -3.19
C ILE A 181 -67.57 -24.66 -2.54
N GLY A 182 -68.25 -23.57 -2.93
CA GLY A 182 -68.40 -22.38 -2.09
C GLY A 182 -68.43 -21.05 -2.82
N THR A 183 -69.50 -20.78 -3.56
CA THR A 183 -69.82 -19.45 -4.10
C THR A 183 -70.26 -18.50 -2.99
N GLU A 184 -69.52 -17.41 -2.77
CA GLU A 184 -70.06 -16.14 -2.26
C GLU A 184 -69.32 -14.97 -2.92
N PRO A 185 -70.03 -14.05 -3.60
CA PRO A 185 -69.48 -12.78 -4.03
C PRO A 185 -69.82 -11.72 -2.97
N ASP A 186 -68.82 -11.01 -2.41
CA ASP A 186 -68.91 -9.57 -2.15
C ASP A 186 -67.66 -9.00 -1.45
N SER A 187 -67.37 -7.74 -1.80
CA SER A 187 -66.32 -6.83 -1.31
C SER A 187 -64.90 -6.97 -1.89
N VAL A 188 -64.78 -6.58 -3.17
CA VAL A 188 -63.52 -6.16 -3.80
C VAL A 188 -63.02 -4.87 -3.14
N GLY A 189 -62.01 -4.98 -2.28
CA GLY A 189 -61.19 -3.85 -1.82
C GLY A 189 -59.98 -3.66 -2.75
N PRO A 190 -59.82 -2.51 -3.43
CA PRO A 190 -58.66 -2.25 -4.27
C PRO A 190 -57.50 -1.77 -3.37
N GLY A 191 -56.52 -2.63 -3.05
CA GLY A 191 -55.39 -2.12 -2.28
C GLY A 191 -54.22 -3.02 -1.88
N ARG A 192 -54.14 -4.30 -2.29
CA ARG A 192 -53.08 -5.20 -1.76
C ARG A 192 -52.37 -6.12 -2.75
N ALA A 193 -52.52 -5.90 -4.05
CA ALA A 193 -51.94 -6.78 -5.07
C ALA A 193 -50.55 -6.38 -5.62
N THR A 194 -49.97 -5.25 -5.20
CA THR A 194 -48.68 -4.77 -5.74
C THR A 194 -47.45 -5.11 -4.91
N ASP A 195 -47.58 -5.61 -3.67
CA ASP A 195 -46.43 -5.88 -2.80
C ASP A 195 -45.80 -7.29 -2.97
N SER A 196 -46.47 -8.20 -3.69
CA SER A 196 -45.98 -9.58 -3.89
C SER A 196 -44.99 -9.73 -5.06
N VAL A 197 -44.83 -8.71 -5.92
CA VAL A 197 -43.92 -8.76 -7.07
C VAL A 197 -42.49 -8.30 -6.72
N LEU A 198 -42.30 -7.59 -5.60
CA LEU A 198 -40.97 -7.10 -5.18
C LEU A 198 -40.17 -8.11 -4.33
N MET A 199 -40.78 -9.17 -3.78
CA MET A 199 -40.08 -10.14 -2.94
C MET A 199 -39.35 -11.28 -3.70
N GLY A 200 -39.44 -11.31 -5.03
CA GLY A 200 -38.75 -12.31 -5.87
C GLY A 200 -37.28 -12.02 -6.18
N THR A 201 -36.76 -10.85 -5.79
CA THR A 201 -35.43 -10.37 -6.24
C THR A 201 -34.29 -10.56 -5.24
N GLU A 202 -34.54 -11.09 -4.04
CA GLU A 202 -33.53 -11.16 -2.96
C GLU A 202 -32.29 -12.04 -3.27
N GLY A 203 -32.38 -12.92 -4.28
CA GLY A 203 -31.26 -13.73 -4.77
C GLY A 203 -30.50 -13.12 -5.95
N ALA A 204 -31.11 -12.22 -6.73
CA ALA A 204 -30.55 -11.75 -8.00
C ALA A 204 -29.43 -10.70 -7.83
N GLY A 205 -29.37 -10.01 -6.69
CA GLY A 205 -28.43 -8.91 -6.45
C GLY A 205 -27.00 -9.32 -6.07
N VAL A 206 -26.75 -10.58 -5.73
CA VAL A 206 -25.44 -11.00 -5.20
C VAL A 206 -24.37 -11.09 -6.28
N LEU A 207 -24.66 -11.78 -7.39
CA LEU A 207 -23.71 -11.98 -8.48
C LEU A 207 -23.25 -10.64 -9.10
N PRO A 208 -24.15 -9.67 -9.37
CA PRO A 208 -23.74 -8.35 -9.85
C PRO A 208 -22.86 -7.57 -8.85
N ALA A 209 -23.14 -7.65 -7.54
CA ALA A 209 -22.31 -7.02 -6.51
C ALA A 209 -20.89 -7.63 -6.44
N MET A 210 -20.78 -8.97 -6.50
CA MET A 210 -19.48 -9.65 -6.57
C MET A 210 -18.72 -9.24 -7.83
N ALA A 211 -19.39 -9.24 -8.98
CA ALA A 211 -18.78 -8.87 -10.26
C ALA A 211 -18.25 -7.42 -10.24
N PHE A 212 -19.00 -6.48 -9.66
CA PHE A 212 -18.54 -5.11 -9.44
C PHE A 212 -17.27 -5.03 -8.59
N LEU A 213 -17.24 -5.72 -7.45
CA LEU A 213 -16.09 -5.73 -6.55
C LEU A 213 -14.86 -6.38 -7.19
N VAL A 214 -15.05 -7.46 -7.96
CA VAL A 214 -13.96 -8.10 -8.72
C VAL A 214 -13.46 -7.18 -9.85
N GLY A 215 -14.34 -6.42 -10.50
CA GLY A 215 -13.96 -5.37 -11.46
C GLY A 215 -13.14 -4.26 -10.81
N LEU A 216 -13.55 -3.77 -9.64
CA LEU A 216 -12.77 -2.80 -8.86
C LEU A 216 -11.41 -3.38 -8.44
N ALA A 217 -11.36 -4.63 -7.99
CA ALA A 217 -10.12 -5.33 -7.66
C ALA A 217 -9.19 -5.46 -8.88
N ALA A 218 -9.73 -5.77 -10.06
CA ALA A 218 -9.00 -5.78 -11.33
C ALA A 218 -8.43 -4.42 -11.70
N SER A 219 -9.18 -3.34 -11.43
CA SER A 219 -8.70 -1.96 -11.64
C SER A 219 -7.59 -1.56 -10.65
N TYR A 220 -7.53 -2.22 -9.49
CA TYR A 220 -6.61 -1.86 -8.42
C TYR A 220 -5.23 -2.49 -8.58
N GLU A 221 -5.12 -3.83 -8.60
CA GLU A 221 -3.85 -4.56 -8.72
C GLU A 221 -4.11 -6.06 -9.03
N PRO A 222 -3.27 -6.75 -9.83
CA PRO A 222 -3.49 -8.17 -10.18
C PRO A 222 -3.60 -9.13 -8.98
N LEU A 223 -2.82 -8.92 -7.91
CA LEU A 223 -2.92 -9.76 -6.71
C LEU A 223 -4.25 -9.54 -5.97
N VAL A 224 -4.74 -8.30 -5.93
CA VAL A 224 -6.03 -7.97 -5.32
C VAL A 224 -7.17 -8.60 -6.11
N LEU A 225 -7.08 -8.59 -7.45
CA LEU A 225 -7.99 -9.35 -8.32
C LEU A 225 -7.95 -10.84 -8.03
N ALA A 226 -6.77 -11.45 -7.94
CA ALA A 226 -6.65 -12.89 -7.64
C ALA A 226 -7.29 -13.24 -6.29
N ALA A 227 -7.02 -12.45 -5.25
CA ALA A 227 -7.60 -12.65 -3.92
C ALA A 227 -9.13 -12.48 -3.91
N ALA A 228 -9.65 -11.42 -4.53
CA ALA A 228 -11.09 -11.16 -4.62
C ALA A 228 -11.80 -12.22 -5.47
N GLY A 229 -11.23 -12.60 -6.62
CA GLY A 229 -11.77 -13.64 -7.50
C GLY A 229 -11.85 -15.00 -6.80
N LEU A 230 -10.78 -15.40 -6.11
CA LEU A 230 -10.77 -16.66 -5.34
C LEU A 230 -11.73 -16.63 -4.15
N ALA A 231 -11.89 -15.49 -3.47
CA ALA A 231 -12.89 -15.34 -2.42
C ALA A 231 -14.33 -15.57 -2.92
N CYS A 232 -14.63 -15.25 -4.18
CA CYS A 232 -15.94 -15.45 -4.78
C CYS A 232 -16.24 -16.91 -5.18
N VAL A 233 -15.21 -17.75 -5.38
CA VAL A 233 -15.37 -19.12 -5.93
C VAL A 233 -16.39 -19.97 -5.15
N PRO A 234 -16.35 -20.06 -3.81
CA PRO A 234 -17.31 -20.88 -3.07
C PRO A 234 -18.76 -20.43 -3.24
N ALA A 235 -19.00 -19.11 -3.26
CA ALA A 235 -20.33 -18.56 -3.42
C ALA A 235 -20.86 -18.74 -4.85
N ILE A 236 -20.01 -18.55 -5.86
CA ILE A 236 -20.35 -18.81 -7.26
C ILE A 236 -20.67 -20.29 -7.47
N ALA A 237 -19.88 -21.22 -6.91
CA ALA A 237 -20.12 -22.65 -7.02
C ALA A 237 -21.48 -23.06 -6.44
N LEU A 238 -21.88 -22.46 -5.31
CA LEU A 238 -23.19 -22.69 -4.70
C LEU A 238 -24.34 -22.07 -5.52
N ALA A 239 -24.12 -20.89 -6.10
CA ALA A 239 -25.12 -20.17 -6.87
C ALA A 239 -25.27 -20.66 -8.32
N TRP A 240 -24.26 -21.36 -8.87
CA TRP A 240 -24.13 -21.71 -10.29
C TRP A 240 -25.38 -22.33 -10.90
N ARG A 241 -26.04 -23.24 -10.17
CA ARG A 241 -27.26 -23.93 -10.64
C ARG A 241 -28.48 -23.02 -10.80
N SER A 242 -28.47 -21.86 -10.15
CA SER A 242 -29.56 -20.88 -10.15
C SER A 242 -29.26 -19.64 -11.00
N VAL A 243 -28.13 -19.59 -11.70
CA VAL A 243 -27.74 -18.43 -12.49
C VAL A 243 -28.58 -18.36 -13.77
N THR A 244 -29.32 -17.27 -13.94
CA THR A 244 -30.05 -16.97 -15.17
C THR A 244 -29.17 -16.18 -16.14
N ARG A 245 -29.47 -16.24 -17.45
CA ARG A 245 -28.77 -15.42 -18.48
C ARG A 245 -28.83 -13.93 -18.15
N HIS A 246 -29.96 -13.44 -17.63
CA HIS A 246 -30.11 -12.04 -17.24
C HIS A 246 -29.18 -11.65 -16.10
N ALA A 247 -29.01 -12.53 -15.08
CA ALA A 247 -28.06 -12.30 -14.00
C ALA A 247 -26.60 -12.24 -14.50
N LEU A 248 -26.23 -13.08 -15.49
CA LEU A 248 -24.90 -13.03 -16.12
C LEU A 248 -24.65 -11.71 -16.86
N VAL A 249 -25.63 -11.24 -17.65
CA VAL A 249 -25.51 -9.96 -18.36
C VAL A 249 -25.35 -8.80 -17.37
N HIS A 250 -26.17 -8.78 -16.32
CA HIS A 250 -26.06 -7.75 -15.28
C HIS A 250 -24.72 -7.84 -14.55
N ALA A 251 -24.23 -9.04 -14.23
CA ALA A 251 -22.91 -9.22 -13.65
C ALA A 251 -21.78 -8.72 -14.57
N ALA A 252 -21.85 -8.98 -15.88
CA ALA A 252 -20.89 -8.47 -16.85
C ALA A 252 -20.89 -6.93 -16.93
N VAL A 253 -22.08 -6.30 -16.93
CA VAL A 253 -22.21 -4.83 -16.89
C VAL A 253 -21.61 -4.28 -15.59
N MET A 254 -21.91 -4.89 -14.44
CA MET A 254 -21.36 -4.47 -13.15
C MET A 254 -19.85 -4.66 -13.07
N PHE A 255 -19.30 -5.73 -13.63
CA PHE A 255 -17.84 -5.91 -13.75
C PHE A 255 -17.21 -4.80 -14.58
N ALA A 256 -17.79 -4.46 -15.73
CA ALA A 256 -17.33 -3.36 -16.58
C ALA A 256 -17.40 -2.00 -15.85
N LEU A 257 -18.46 -1.76 -15.07
CA LEU A 257 -18.54 -0.58 -14.21
C LEU A 257 -17.46 -0.55 -13.12
N GLY A 258 -17.08 -1.71 -12.58
CA GLY A 258 -15.94 -1.83 -11.66
C GLY A 258 -14.59 -1.48 -12.31
N LEU A 259 -14.47 -1.56 -13.64
CA LEU A 259 -13.26 -1.17 -14.38
C LEU A 259 -13.18 0.33 -14.69
N VAL A 260 -14.18 1.14 -14.35
CA VAL A 260 -14.17 2.59 -14.60
C VAL A 260 -12.93 3.30 -14.05
N PRO A 261 -12.44 3.04 -12.82
CA PRO A 261 -11.20 3.65 -12.33
C PRO A 261 -9.98 3.37 -13.20
N PHE A 262 -9.90 2.17 -13.80
CA PHE A 262 -8.83 1.80 -14.73
C PHE A 262 -8.94 2.57 -16.06
N ALA A 263 -10.16 2.72 -16.59
CA ALA A 263 -10.38 3.54 -17.79
C ALA A 263 -10.01 5.02 -17.54
N ILE A 264 -10.35 5.56 -16.36
CA ILE A 264 -9.94 6.90 -15.94
C ILE A 264 -8.41 6.99 -15.84
N ALA A 265 -7.74 5.97 -15.28
CA ALA A 265 -6.29 5.92 -15.18
C ALA A 265 -5.61 6.00 -16.56
N ILE A 266 -6.13 5.26 -17.54
CA ILE A 266 -5.65 5.29 -18.93
C ILE A 266 -5.89 6.66 -19.55
N ALA A 267 -7.09 7.23 -19.38
CA ALA A 267 -7.46 8.52 -19.95
C ALA A 267 -6.64 9.68 -19.35
N LEU A 268 -6.39 9.68 -18.04
CA LEU A 268 -5.54 10.68 -17.37
C LEU A 268 -4.04 10.45 -17.63
N GLY A 269 -3.67 9.19 -17.87
CA GLY A 269 -2.31 8.73 -18.05
C GLY A 269 -1.68 9.05 -19.40
N GLN A 270 -2.38 9.72 -20.33
CA GLN A 270 -1.98 10.03 -21.72
C GLN A 270 -0.51 10.46 -21.88
N ARG A 271 0.35 9.43 -21.94
CA ARG A 271 1.75 9.35 -22.35
C ARG A 271 1.83 8.17 -23.33
N PRO A 272 2.84 8.10 -24.21
CA PRO A 272 2.96 7.01 -25.16
C PRO A 272 2.90 5.65 -24.43
N PRO A 273 2.00 4.73 -24.86
CA PRO A 273 1.64 3.50 -24.15
C PRO A 273 2.84 2.55 -23.93
N GLU A 274 3.89 2.70 -24.72
CA GLU A 274 5.12 1.91 -24.68
C GLU A 274 5.82 1.96 -23.31
N VAL A 275 5.74 3.09 -22.60
CA VAL A 275 6.44 3.30 -21.32
C VAL A 275 5.61 2.81 -20.12
N ALA A 276 4.28 2.77 -20.25
CA ALA A 276 3.39 2.35 -19.16
C ALA A 276 3.34 0.82 -19.01
N LEU A 277 3.44 0.08 -20.12
CA LEU A 277 3.46 -1.39 -20.14
C LEU A 277 4.76 -2.00 -19.60
N LEU A 278 5.87 -1.24 -19.61
CA LEU A 278 7.17 -1.71 -19.13
C LEU A 278 7.32 -1.70 -17.60
N ARG A 279 6.38 -1.10 -16.85
CA ARG A 279 6.40 -1.22 -15.38
C ARG A 279 5.83 -2.58 -14.99
N PRO A 280 6.55 -3.38 -14.18
CA PRO A 280 6.01 -4.65 -13.71
C PRO A 280 4.69 -4.40 -12.98
N ALA A 281 3.64 -5.09 -13.41
CA ALA A 281 2.31 -4.99 -12.82
C ALA A 281 2.28 -5.48 -11.35
N LEU A 282 3.31 -6.22 -10.96
CA LEU A 282 3.55 -6.70 -9.61
C LEU A 282 4.66 -5.87 -8.97
N GLU A 283 4.37 -5.28 -7.82
CA GLU A 283 5.38 -4.67 -6.96
C GLU A 283 6.17 -5.79 -6.25
N LEU A 284 7.09 -6.42 -6.98
CA LEU A 284 8.05 -7.38 -6.44
C LEU A 284 9.22 -6.63 -5.79
N GLY A 285 9.78 -7.18 -4.71
CA GLY A 285 10.98 -6.61 -4.08
C GLY A 285 11.09 -6.75 -2.57
N GLY A 286 10.20 -7.51 -1.91
CA GLY A 286 10.35 -7.86 -0.50
C GLY A 286 11.29 -9.05 -0.32
N THR A 287 12.29 -8.94 0.55
CA THR A 287 13.25 -10.03 0.86
C THR A 287 12.98 -10.75 2.17
N THR A 288 11.87 -10.46 2.86
CA THR A 288 11.58 -11.16 4.12
C THR A 288 11.16 -12.59 3.82
N ALA A 289 11.93 -13.56 4.35
CA ALA A 289 11.60 -14.97 4.23
C ALA A 289 10.19 -15.21 4.84
N PRO A 290 9.34 -16.06 4.22
CA PRO A 290 7.96 -16.25 4.66
C PRO A 290 7.82 -16.63 6.15
N LEU A 291 8.72 -17.50 6.64
CA LEU A 291 8.76 -17.91 8.05
C LEU A 291 9.16 -16.76 8.98
N ALA A 292 10.11 -15.91 8.56
CA ALA A 292 10.52 -14.75 9.35
C ALA A 292 9.39 -13.72 9.43
N PHE A 293 8.67 -13.50 8.34
CA PHE A 293 7.47 -12.66 8.33
C PHE A 293 6.39 -13.21 9.28
N ALA A 294 6.09 -14.51 9.19
CA ALA A 294 5.08 -15.15 10.04
C ALA A 294 5.45 -15.06 11.54
N ALA A 295 6.71 -15.35 11.88
CA ALA A 295 7.20 -15.24 13.27
C ALA A 295 7.17 -13.82 13.81
N ASN A 296 7.68 -12.85 13.04
CA ASN A 296 7.88 -11.47 13.52
C ASN A 296 6.61 -10.63 13.51
N GLU A 297 5.72 -10.86 12.54
CA GLU A 297 4.57 -9.97 12.33
C GLU A 297 3.23 -10.54 12.82
N ILE A 298 3.10 -11.87 12.85
CA ILE A 298 1.86 -12.55 13.26
C ILE A 298 2.01 -13.16 14.66
N GLY A 299 3.15 -13.83 14.88
CA GLY A 299 3.45 -14.56 16.11
C GLY A 299 2.87 -15.98 16.12
N TRP A 300 3.62 -16.91 16.70
CA TRP A 300 3.30 -18.34 16.69
C TRP A 300 1.95 -18.69 17.34
N VAL A 301 1.56 -17.94 18.38
CA VAL A 301 0.28 -18.15 19.08
C VAL A 301 -0.90 -17.85 18.17
N ALA A 302 -0.86 -16.72 17.44
CA ALA A 302 -1.92 -16.35 16.51
C ALA A 302 -2.00 -17.31 15.32
N ILE A 303 -0.84 -17.79 14.83
CA ILE A 303 -0.78 -18.82 13.78
C ILE A 303 -1.42 -20.12 14.27
N GLY A 304 -1.07 -20.59 15.47
CA GLY A 304 -1.66 -21.79 16.06
C GLY A 304 -3.17 -21.67 16.27
N ALA A 305 -3.63 -20.53 16.81
CA ALA A 305 -5.06 -20.23 16.98
C ALA A 305 -5.78 -20.17 15.63
N ALA A 306 -5.19 -19.56 14.61
CA ALA A 306 -5.77 -19.49 13.28
C ALA A 306 -5.83 -20.86 12.59
N ALA A 307 -4.83 -21.73 12.79
CA ALA A 307 -4.84 -23.10 12.28
C ALA A 307 -5.96 -23.94 12.93
N LEU A 308 -6.14 -23.80 14.25
CA LEU A 308 -7.27 -24.43 14.95
C LEU A 308 -8.60 -23.85 14.45
N GLY A 309 -8.68 -22.52 14.31
CA GLY A 309 -9.86 -21.84 13.81
C GLY A 309 -10.23 -22.27 12.39
N LEU A 310 -9.23 -22.44 11.53
CA LEU A 310 -9.37 -23.00 10.19
C LEU A 310 -9.96 -24.41 10.24
N ALA A 311 -9.41 -25.30 11.08
CA ALA A 311 -9.93 -26.67 11.21
C ALA A 311 -11.41 -26.69 11.63
N LEU A 312 -11.80 -25.79 12.55
CA LEU A 312 -13.19 -25.64 12.98
C LEU A 312 -14.08 -25.03 11.87
N ALA A 313 -13.57 -24.02 11.17
CA ALA A 313 -14.31 -23.25 10.18
C ALA A 313 -14.48 -24.02 8.86
N CYS A 314 -13.54 -24.89 8.47
CA CYS A 314 -13.63 -25.75 7.27
C CYS A 314 -14.87 -26.67 7.26
N THR A 315 -15.50 -26.90 8.41
CA THR A 315 -16.79 -27.59 8.49
C THR A 315 -17.95 -26.78 7.89
N ARG A 316 -17.75 -25.49 7.61
CA ARG A 316 -18.76 -24.57 7.10
C ARG A 316 -18.37 -23.99 5.74
N PRO A 317 -19.28 -24.00 4.75
CA PRO A 317 -19.02 -23.43 3.43
C PRO A 317 -18.66 -21.94 3.48
N ALA A 318 -19.19 -21.22 4.46
CA ALA A 318 -18.96 -19.79 4.67
C ALA A 318 -17.52 -19.42 5.08
N ALA A 319 -16.71 -20.39 5.51
CA ALA A 319 -15.33 -20.12 5.90
C ALA A 319 -14.35 -20.14 4.72
N TRP A 320 -14.64 -20.91 3.66
CA TRP A 320 -13.73 -21.11 2.53
C TRP A 320 -13.21 -19.83 1.87
N PRO A 321 -14.02 -18.76 1.70
CA PRO A 321 -13.49 -17.51 1.16
C PRO A 321 -12.29 -16.97 1.97
N LEU A 322 -12.35 -17.01 3.30
CA LEU A 322 -11.26 -16.56 4.16
C LEU A 322 -10.01 -17.42 4.01
N VAL A 323 -10.18 -18.75 3.94
CA VAL A 323 -9.08 -19.71 3.73
C VAL A 323 -8.37 -19.43 2.42
N LEU A 324 -9.13 -19.21 1.35
CA LEU A 324 -8.57 -18.92 0.04
C LEU A 324 -7.80 -17.60 0.04
N VAL A 325 -8.30 -16.54 0.69
CA VAL A 325 -7.57 -15.27 0.81
C VAL A 325 -6.27 -15.43 1.60
N VAL A 326 -6.27 -16.21 2.70
CA VAL A 326 -5.03 -16.53 3.43
C VAL A 326 -4.04 -17.29 2.55
N ALA A 327 -4.51 -18.27 1.77
CA ALA A 327 -3.67 -19.02 0.84
C ALA A 327 -3.06 -18.12 -0.25
N VAL A 328 -3.83 -17.18 -0.82
CA VAL A 328 -3.30 -16.20 -1.79
C VAL A 328 -2.26 -15.30 -1.15
N GLY A 329 -2.46 -14.87 0.10
CA GLY A 329 -1.45 -14.12 0.86
C GLY A 329 -0.14 -14.91 1.04
N ALA A 330 -0.22 -16.18 1.38
CA ALA A 330 0.95 -17.05 1.51
C ALA A 330 1.68 -17.24 0.16
N VAL A 331 0.93 -17.44 -0.93
CA VAL A 331 1.50 -17.53 -2.29
C VAL A 331 2.15 -16.20 -2.69
N ALA A 332 1.51 -15.06 -2.42
CA ALA A 332 2.08 -13.74 -2.71
C ALA A 332 3.41 -13.52 -1.96
N LEU A 333 3.49 -13.94 -0.70
CA LEU A 333 4.72 -13.89 0.09
C LEU A 333 5.82 -14.79 -0.50
N ALA A 334 5.46 -16.00 -0.94
CA ALA A 334 6.38 -16.92 -1.63
C ALA A 334 6.86 -16.37 -2.99
N LEU A 335 6.04 -15.55 -3.64
CA LEU A 335 6.39 -14.83 -4.88
C LEU A 335 7.12 -13.52 -4.62
N HIS A 336 7.60 -13.24 -3.40
CA HIS A 336 8.32 -12.02 -3.03
C HIS A 336 7.53 -10.72 -3.24
N ALA A 337 6.20 -10.78 -3.08
CA ALA A 337 5.39 -9.57 -2.92
C ALA A 337 5.94 -8.74 -1.75
N ARG A 338 5.83 -7.41 -1.83
CA ARG A 338 6.35 -6.50 -0.80
C ARG A 338 5.82 -6.87 0.60
N SER A 339 6.74 -7.22 1.48
CA SER A 339 6.51 -7.65 2.86
C SER A 339 7.55 -7.05 3.82
N GLY A 340 8.01 -5.83 3.50
CA GLY A 340 9.09 -5.13 4.20
C GLY A 340 8.58 -4.22 5.32
N PRO A 341 9.45 -3.80 6.25
CA PRO A 341 9.07 -2.98 7.40
C PRO A 341 8.47 -1.62 7.02
N SER A 342 8.74 -1.16 5.80
CA SER A 342 8.31 0.12 5.25
C SER A 342 7.07 0.01 4.36
N ARG A 343 6.82 -1.15 3.74
CA ARG A 343 5.72 -1.32 2.79
C ARG A 343 5.25 -2.76 2.65
N TYR A 344 3.94 -2.93 2.58
CA TYR A 344 3.23 -4.21 2.49
C TYR A 344 2.27 -4.26 1.31
N ALA A 345 2.12 -5.43 0.72
CA ALA A 345 1.15 -5.66 -0.34
C ALA A 345 -0.29 -5.69 0.21
N PRO A 346 -1.29 -5.19 -0.54
CA PRO A 346 -2.69 -5.17 -0.09
C PRO A 346 -3.25 -6.54 0.27
N VAL A 347 -2.84 -7.57 -0.45
CA VAL A 347 -3.28 -8.94 -0.20
C VAL A 347 -2.73 -9.48 1.11
N LEU A 348 -1.53 -9.10 1.52
CA LEU A 348 -0.96 -9.50 2.82
C LEU A 348 -1.75 -8.89 3.98
N LEU A 349 -2.18 -7.63 3.85
CA LEU A 349 -3.07 -6.99 4.82
C LEU A 349 -4.42 -7.72 4.94
N ALA A 350 -5.04 -8.04 3.81
CA ALA A 350 -6.31 -8.77 3.78
C ALA A 350 -6.16 -10.20 4.35
N ALA A 351 -5.08 -10.90 4.01
CA ALA A 351 -4.76 -12.22 4.52
C ALA A 351 -4.50 -12.20 6.03
N LEU A 352 -3.75 -11.21 6.54
CA LEU A 352 -3.53 -11.01 7.97
C LEU A 352 -4.85 -10.81 8.71
N CYS A 353 -5.73 -9.95 8.19
CA CYS A 353 -7.06 -9.74 8.78
C CYS A 353 -7.90 -11.03 8.77
N ALA A 354 -7.94 -11.75 7.64
CA ALA A 354 -8.62 -13.04 7.52
C ALA A 354 -8.06 -14.09 8.50
N LEU A 355 -6.75 -14.11 8.72
CA LEU A 355 -6.09 -15.00 9.66
C LEU A 355 -6.53 -14.73 11.11
N TYR A 356 -6.58 -13.46 11.54
CA TYR A 356 -7.09 -13.10 12.87
C TYR A 356 -8.59 -13.38 13.02
N ILE A 357 -9.38 -13.22 11.95
CA ILE A 357 -10.79 -13.64 11.93
C ILE A 357 -10.92 -15.15 12.17
N LEU A 358 -10.06 -15.96 11.54
CA LEU A 358 -10.00 -17.40 11.79
C LEU A 358 -9.57 -17.69 13.24
N ALA A 359 -8.54 -17.02 13.76
CA ALA A 359 -8.11 -17.16 15.15
C ALA A 359 -9.23 -16.86 16.15
N ALA A 360 -10.07 -15.85 15.87
CA ALA A 360 -11.22 -15.49 16.70
C ALA A 360 -12.19 -16.68 16.89
N THR A 361 -12.34 -17.54 15.88
CA THR A 361 -13.23 -18.71 15.98
C THR A 361 -12.73 -19.75 16.98
N ALA A 362 -11.41 -20.02 16.99
CA ALA A 362 -10.81 -20.92 17.97
C ALA A 362 -10.89 -20.34 19.39
N LEU A 363 -10.54 -19.06 19.54
CA LEU A 363 -10.61 -18.37 20.83
C LEU A 363 -12.03 -18.35 21.39
N ALA A 364 -13.04 -18.08 20.55
CA ALA A 364 -14.43 -18.12 20.97
C ALA A 364 -14.87 -19.50 21.45
N VAL A 365 -14.42 -20.58 20.80
CA VAL A 365 -14.67 -21.95 21.29
C VAL A 365 -14.01 -22.18 22.64
N VAL A 366 -12.77 -21.76 22.83
CA VAL A 366 -12.05 -21.90 24.11
C VAL A 366 -12.75 -21.11 25.22
N VAL A 367 -13.05 -19.83 25.00
CA VAL A 367 -13.73 -18.97 25.97
C VAL A 367 -15.08 -19.54 26.37
N LEU A 368 -15.87 -20.03 25.42
CA LEU A 368 -17.18 -20.62 25.72
C LEU A 368 -17.08 -22.00 26.35
N ALA A 369 -16.07 -22.80 26.02
CA ALA A 369 -15.81 -24.06 26.70
C ALA A 369 -15.48 -23.82 28.18
N ILE A 370 -14.64 -22.81 28.48
CA ILE A 370 -14.31 -22.40 29.85
C ILE A 370 -15.58 -21.91 30.56
N ALA A 371 -16.36 -21.02 29.94
CA ALA A 371 -17.58 -20.47 30.54
C ALA A 371 -18.63 -21.55 30.90
N ARG A 372 -18.57 -22.72 30.24
CA ARG A 372 -19.47 -23.86 30.44
C ARG A 372 -18.91 -24.95 31.33
N ALA A 373 -17.64 -24.86 31.71
CA ALA A 373 -17.04 -25.84 32.59
C ALA A 373 -17.81 -25.86 33.91
N ARG A 374 -18.07 -27.07 34.44
CA ARG A 374 -18.78 -27.26 35.72
C ARG A 374 -17.85 -27.03 36.90
N VAL A 375 -17.11 -25.93 36.88
CA VAL A 375 -16.18 -25.52 37.93
C VAL A 375 -16.67 -24.19 38.54
N PRO A 376 -16.48 -23.98 39.84
CA PRO A 376 -16.75 -22.67 40.44
C PRO A 376 -15.93 -21.61 39.72
N PHE A 377 -16.51 -20.42 39.50
CA PHE A 377 -15.88 -19.28 38.81
C PHE A 377 -15.63 -19.43 37.31
N ALA A 378 -16.16 -20.44 36.63
CA ALA A 378 -16.03 -20.63 35.17
C ALA A 378 -16.33 -19.36 34.34
N GLU A 379 -17.42 -18.66 34.64
CA GLU A 379 -17.78 -17.40 33.95
C GLU A 379 -16.74 -16.30 34.19
N ALA A 380 -16.23 -16.17 35.42
CA ALA A 380 -15.20 -15.20 35.75
C ALA A 380 -13.87 -15.53 35.07
N SER A 381 -13.50 -16.82 34.98
CA SER A 381 -12.33 -17.28 34.24
C SER A 381 -12.45 -17.00 32.75
N ALA A 382 -13.61 -17.23 32.14
CA ALA A 382 -13.84 -16.91 30.73
C ALA A 382 -13.75 -15.39 30.46
N ALA A 383 -14.32 -14.57 31.34
CA ALA A 383 -14.17 -13.12 31.27
C ALA A 383 -12.71 -12.69 31.42
N LEU A 384 -11.95 -13.31 32.34
CA LEU A 384 -10.53 -13.05 32.52
C LEU A 384 -9.72 -13.41 31.27
N VAL A 385 -10.06 -14.51 30.58
CA VAL A 385 -9.42 -14.86 29.29
C VAL A 385 -9.69 -13.78 28.24
N VAL A 386 -10.92 -13.29 28.09
CA VAL A 386 -11.23 -12.19 27.16
C VAL A 386 -10.48 -10.90 27.53
N VAL A 387 -10.37 -10.59 28.83
CA VAL A 387 -9.58 -9.44 29.31
C VAL A 387 -8.10 -9.64 29.00
N LEU A 388 -7.56 -10.85 29.17
CA LEU A 388 -6.19 -11.18 28.80
C LEU A 388 -5.97 -11.07 27.29
N GLU A 389 -6.94 -11.46 26.47
CA GLU A 389 -6.88 -11.27 25.01
C GLU A 389 -6.87 -9.79 24.62
N LEU A 390 -7.47 -8.89 25.42
CA LEU A 390 -7.40 -7.44 25.19
C LEU A 390 -5.96 -6.89 25.29
N VAL A 391 -5.03 -7.63 25.89
CA VAL A 391 -3.60 -7.28 25.87
C VAL A 391 -3.03 -7.36 24.44
N LEU A 392 -3.57 -8.22 23.57
CA LEU A 392 -3.09 -8.37 22.19
C LEU A 392 -3.25 -7.08 21.35
N PRO A 393 -4.43 -6.45 21.23
CA PRO A 393 -4.56 -5.19 20.50
C PRO A 393 -3.80 -4.04 21.17
N VAL A 394 -3.69 -4.01 22.51
CA VAL A 394 -2.90 -2.99 23.22
C VAL A 394 -1.41 -3.13 22.88
N ARG A 395 -0.87 -4.36 22.92
CA ARG A 395 0.51 -4.64 22.51
C ARG A 395 0.74 -4.29 21.03
N ALA A 396 -0.21 -4.60 20.15
CA ALA A 396 -0.11 -4.25 18.74
C ALA A 396 -0.05 -2.73 18.52
N ALA A 397 -0.86 -1.96 19.28
CA ALA A 397 -0.82 -0.50 19.26
C ALA A 397 0.48 0.07 19.83
N ASP A 398 0.99 -0.49 20.93
CA ASP A 398 2.27 -0.09 21.53
C ASP A 398 3.45 -0.38 20.58
N GLU A 399 3.49 -1.56 19.97
CA GLU A 399 4.50 -1.90 18.97
C GLU A 399 4.40 -0.98 17.74
N THR A 400 3.18 -0.63 17.31
CA THR A 400 2.97 0.34 16.24
C THR A 400 3.56 1.71 16.61
N ALA A 401 3.31 2.19 17.82
CA ALA A 401 3.87 3.45 18.31
C ALA A 401 5.40 3.40 18.36
N SER A 402 5.97 2.32 18.91
CA SER A 402 7.42 2.11 18.97
C SER A 402 8.07 2.09 17.57
N ARG A 403 7.48 1.37 16.61
CA ARG A 403 7.97 1.35 15.21
C ARG A 403 7.83 2.72 14.55
N ARG A 404 6.78 3.48 14.85
CA ARG A 404 6.57 4.85 14.34
C ARG A 404 7.65 5.80 14.86
N ASP A 405 7.96 5.74 16.16
CA ASP A 405 9.00 6.56 16.78
C ASP A 405 10.39 6.20 16.24
N ALA A 406 10.65 4.91 16.04
CA ALA A 406 11.92 4.41 15.49
C ALA A 406 12.17 4.92 14.05
N ARG A 407 11.12 5.00 13.21
CA ARG A 407 11.20 5.45 11.82
C ARG A 407 11.62 6.91 11.65
N ALA A 408 11.75 7.68 12.74
CA ALA A 408 12.18 9.07 12.71
C ALA A 408 11.35 9.89 11.70
N ALA A 409 10.16 10.35 12.08
CA ALA A 409 9.28 11.14 11.20
C ALA A 409 9.99 12.32 10.49
N HIS A 410 11.11 12.78 11.01
CA HIS A 410 11.96 13.84 10.46
C HIS A 410 13.11 13.36 9.57
N ALA A 411 13.36 12.06 9.40
CA ALA A 411 14.47 11.54 8.60
C ALA A 411 14.34 11.94 7.14
N ALA A 412 13.13 11.89 6.56
CA ALA A 412 12.89 12.37 5.20
C ALA A 412 13.14 13.89 5.07
N ALA A 413 12.68 14.69 6.05
CA ALA A 413 12.92 16.13 6.08
C ALA A 413 14.42 16.46 6.20
N ILE A 414 15.13 15.79 7.12
CA ILE A 414 16.59 15.93 7.25
C ILE A 414 17.27 15.51 5.96
N TRP A 415 16.89 14.38 5.37
CA TRP A 415 17.46 13.94 4.10
C TRP A 415 17.26 14.99 3.00
N ASN A 416 16.06 15.60 2.91
CA ASN A 416 15.78 16.69 1.98
C ASN A 416 16.63 17.94 2.27
N ASP A 417 16.83 18.30 3.54
CA ASP A 417 17.73 19.39 3.94
C ASP A 417 19.16 19.13 3.49
N VAL A 418 19.64 17.88 3.58
CA VAL A 418 21.01 17.55 3.13
C VAL A 418 21.12 17.48 1.61
N ALA A 419 20.10 16.93 0.95
CA ALA A 419 20.07 16.78 -0.50
C ALA A 419 19.96 18.14 -1.21
N TRP A 420 19.06 19.00 -0.72
CA TRP A 420 18.60 20.21 -1.41
C TRP A 420 18.88 21.50 -0.63
N GLY A 421 19.13 21.44 0.67
CA GLY A 421 19.43 22.63 1.50
C GLY A 421 20.67 23.40 1.01
N PRO A 422 21.78 22.75 0.63
CA PRO A 422 22.95 23.42 0.06
C PRO A 422 22.73 24.09 -1.31
N ALA A 423 21.58 23.87 -1.95
CA ALA A 423 21.30 24.49 -3.25
C ALA A 423 21.16 26.02 -3.10
N ALA A 424 21.77 26.77 -4.01
CA ALA A 424 21.58 28.21 -4.07
C ALA A 424 20.09 28.56 -4.31
N PRO A 425 19.61 29.73 -3.84
CA PRO A 425 18.25 30.17 -4.12
C PRO A 425 17.94 30.19 -5.61
N ALA A 426 16.72 29.83 -5.99
CA ALA A 426 16.26 29.84 -7.38
C ALA A 426 17.05 28.93 -8.35
N ALA A 427 17.83 27.99 -7.82
CA ALA A 427 18.64 27.07 -8.60
C ALA A 427 17.80 26.07 -9.40
N ILE A 428 18.40 25.58 -10.48
CA ILE A 428 17.85 24.53 -11.33
C ILE A 428 18.41 23.19 -10.85
N VAL A 429 17.55 22.21 -10.60
CA VAL A 429 17.92 20.84 -10.22
C VAL A 429 17.56 19.89 -11.36
N LEU A 430 18.57 19.39 -12.07
CA LEU A 430 18.44 18.39 -13.11
C LEU A 430 18.35 16.99 -12.47
N VAL A 431 17.23 16.31 -12.72
CA VAL A 431 16.93 14.99 -12.13
C VAL A 431 17.00 13.93 -13.23
N HIS A 432 17.94 12.99 -13.09
CA HIS A 432 18.25 11.98 -14.11
C HIS A 432 17.49 10.67 -13.95
N ASP A 433 16.73 10.50 -12.88
CA ASP A 433 16.02 9.26 -12.60
C ASP A 433 14.62 9.51 -12.03
N ARG A 434 13.74 8.52 -12.24
CA ARG A 434 12.34 8.59 -11.81
C ARG A 434 12.17 8.48 -10.30
N VAL A 435 13.08 7.79 -9.62
CA VAL A 435 12.97 7.54 -8.17
C VAL A 435 13.21 8.85 -7.42
N THR A 436 14.29 9.56 -7.75
CA THR A 436 14.58 10.90 -7.22
C THR A 436 13.47 11.89 -7.54
N MET A 437 12.92 11.85 -8.76
CA MET A 437 11.80 12.72 -9.14
C MET A 437 10.53 12.41 -8.32
N GLY A 438 10.23 11.12 -8.11
CA GLY A 438 9.12 10.67 -7.24
C GLY A 438 9.29 11.19 -5.82
N ARG A 439 10.51 11.09 -5.27
CA ARG A 439 10.83 11.62 -3.95
C ARG A 439 10.68 13.13 -3.84
N ILE A 440 11.18 13.88 -4.83
CA ILE A 440 11.01 15.34 -4.86
C ILE A 440 9.52 15.71 -4.93
N ALA A 441 8.73 15.00 -5.74
CA ALA A 441 7.30 15.23 -5.84
C ALA A 441 6.56 14.87 -4.53
N ALA A 442 6.97 13.80 -3.84
CA ALA A 442 6.47 13.46 -2.51
C ALA A 442 6.84 14.54 -1.48
N ALA A 443 8.09 14.98 -1.45
CA ALA A 443 8.56 16.05 -0.57
C ALA A 443 7.83 17.39 -0.82
N ARG A 444 7.45 17.69 -2.07
CA ARG A 444 6.60 18.85 -2.39
C ARG A 444 5.18 18.68 -1.85
N ALA A 445 4.62 17.48 -1.89
CA ALA A 445 3.28 17.19 -1.37
C ALA A 445 3.22 17.24 0.17
N THR A 446 4.36 16.96 0.83
CA THR A 446 4.54 17.06 2.28
C THR A 446 4.93 18.48 2.72
N GLY A 447 5.40 19.33 1.81
CA GLY A 447 5.85 20.69 2.13
C GLY A 447 7.30 20.75 2.62
N ASP A 448 8.04 19.63 2.57
CA ASP A 448 9.45 19.55 2.99
C ASP A 448 10.42 19.88 1.85
N PHE A 449 9.92 20.17 0.66
CA PHE A 449 10.72 20.58 -0.47
C PHE A 449 10.71 22.10 -0.66
N ARG A 450 11.89 22.66 -0.91
CA ARG A 450 12.09 24.08 -1.20
C ARG A 450 11.32 24.55 -2.44
N ALA A 451 10.39 25.49 -2.25
CA ALA A 451 9.55 26.01 -3.32
C ALA A 451 10.32 26.89 -4.33
N ASP A 452 11.47 27.43 -3.96
CA ASP A 452 12.30 28.27 -4.82
C ASP A 452 13.10 27.47 -5.86
N LEU A 453 13.26 26.16 -5.69
CA LEU A 453 14.04 25.32 -6.61
C LEU A 453 13.22 24.89 -7.84
N VAL A 454 13.79 25.10 -9.02
CA VAL A 454 13.21 24.66 -10.30
C VAL A 454 13.69 23.24 -10.59
N VAL A 455 12.79 22.27 -10.53
CA VAL A 455 13.11 20.85 -10.73
C VAL A 455 12.80 20.45 -12.16
N VAL A 456 13.79 19.86 -12.82
CA VAL A 456 13.80 19.64 -14.26
C VAL A 456 14.05 18.14 -14.53
N PRO A 457 13.08 17.39 -15.09
CA PRO A 457 13.26 15.97 -15.37
C PRO A 457 14.14 15.77 -16.61
N ALA A 458 15.42 15.48 -16.41
CA ALA A 458 16.38 15.22 -17.48
C ALA A 458 16.17 13.86 -18.16
N TYR A 459 15.51 12.91 -17.50
CA TYR A 459 15.24 11.58 -18.04
C TYR A 459 14.04 11.51 -19.01
N ASP A 460 13.20 12.55 -19.04
CA ASP A 460 11.94 12.57 -19.79
C ASP A 460 11.51 14.01 -20.10
N VAL A 461 12.29 14.64 -20.99
CA VAL A 461 12.09 16.04 -21.40
C VAL A 461 10.80 16.27 -22.18
N GLN A 462 10.27 15.23 -22.82
CA GLN A 462 9.01 15.28 -23.58
C GLN A 462 7.77 15.11 -22.69
N SER A 463 7.95 14.87 -21.40
CA SER A 463 6.80 14.77 -20.50
C SER A 463 6.15 16.11 -20.24
N ARG A 464 4.87 16.11 -19.83
CA ARG A 464 4.19 17.30 -19.28
C ARG A 464 4.98 17.99 -18.16
N ALA A 465 5.78 17.25 -17.39
CA ALA A 465 6.63 17.83 -16.36
C ALA A 465 7.81 18.59 -16.98
N GLY A 466 8.42 18.03 -18.04
CA GLY A 466 9.41 18.71 -18.86
C GLY A 466 8.83 19.95 -19.56
N GLU A 467 7.66 19.84 -20.20
CA GLU A 467 6.97 20.97 -20.84
C GLU A 467 6.71 22.10 -19.85
N ARG A 468 6.19 21.80 -18.65
CA ARG A 468 5.99 22.82 -17.61
C ARG A 468 7.31 23.44 -17.14
N ALA A 469 8.37 22.64 -17.02
CA ALA A 469 9.69 23.15 -16.66
C ALA A 469 10.22 24.09 -17.75
N LEU A 470 10.05 23.74 -19.03
CA LEU A 470 10.44 24.57 -20.17
C LEU A 470 9.60 25.85 -20.25
N LEU A 471 8.29 25.79 -19.98
CA LEU A 471 7.45 26.99 -19.91
C LEU A 471 7.85 27.90 -18.74
N ALA A 472 8.26 27.33 -17.61
CA ALA A 472 8.73 28.08 -16.46
C ALA A 472 10.14 28.67 -16.65
N GLU A 473 11.01 27.97 -17.39
CA GLU A 473 12.37 28.41 -17.71
C GLU A 473 12.69 28.12 -19.19
N PRO A 474 12.34 29.05 -20.11
CA PRO A 474 12.52 28.87 -21.55
C PRO A 474 13.95 28.61 -21.99
N LYS A 475 14.92 28.99 -21.15
CA LYS A 475 16.35 28.84 -21.42
C LYS A 475 16.85 27.41 -21.23
N LEU A 476 15.97 26.51 -20.78
CA LEU A 476 16.17 25.06 -20.87
C LEU A 476 16.11 24.55 -22.31
N ALA A 477 15.63 25.32 -23.28
CA ALA A 477 15.40 24.85 -24.66
C ALA A 477 16.63 24.22 -25.33
N PRO A 478 17.86 24.79 -25.28
CA PRO A 478 19.03 24.15 -25.88
C PRO A 478 19.35 22.81 -25.21
N LEU A 479 19.35 22.78 -23.88
CA LEU A 479 19.58 21.58 -23.09
C LEU A 479 18.55 20.48 -23.40
N TYR A 480 17.26 20.87 -23.51
CA TYR A 480 16.17 19.95 -23.80
C TYR A 480 16.23 19.39 -25.22
N ARG A 481 16.64 20.21 -26.18
CA ARG A 481 16.90 19.76 -27.55
C ARG A 481 17.95 18.66 -27.56
N ASP A 482 19.08 18.89 -26.89
CA ASP A 482 20.19 17.93 -26.86
C ASP A 482 19.72 16.60 -26.23
N MET A 483 19.03 16.67 -25.09
CA MET A 483 18.47 15.50 -24.41
C MET A 483 17.38 14.78 -25.23
N ALA A 484 16.51 15.53 -25.93
CA ALA A 484 15.45 14.97 -26.77
C ALA A 484 16.01 14.23 -28.00
N LEU A 485 17.17 14.66 -28.51
CA LEU A 485 17.89 13.98 -29.59
C LEU A 485 18.67 12.76 -29.09
N GLY A 486 18.63 12.46 -27.78
CA GLY A 486 19.39 11.37 -27.17
C GLY A 486 20.90 11.61 -27.13
N VAL A 487 21.33 12.86 -27.35
CA VAL A 487 22.73 13.29 -27.29
C VAL A 487 23.03 13.77 -25.87
N PRO A 488 24.23 13.53 -25.32
CA PRO A 488 24.63 14.17 -24.07
C PRO A 488 24.53 15.69 -24.19
N PRO A 489 24.19 16.39 -23.10
CA PRO A 489 24.06 17.85 -23.14
C PRO A 489 25.39 18.50 -23.54
N GLU A 490 25.35 19.54 -24.37
CA GLU A 490 26.58 20.26 -24.72
C GLU A 490 27.08 21.09 -23.53
N GLU A 491 28.41 21.27 -23.43
CA GLU A 491 29.03 22.15 -22.43
C GLU A 491 28.46 23.57 -22.54
N LEU A 492 28.28 24.07 -23.77
CA LEU A 492 27.70 25.38 -24.02
C LEU A 492 26.26 25.49 -23.48
N SER A 493 25.43 24.47 -23.70
CA SER A 493 24.04 24.43 -23.21
C SER A 493 23.99 24.54 -21.68
N LEU A 494 24.84 23.80 -20.96
CA LEU A 494 24.91 23.84 -19.50
C LEU A 494 25.59 25.12 -18.98
N ALA A 495 26.61 25.65 -19.67
CA ALA A 495 27.28 26.89 -19.31
C ALA A 495 26.37 28.11 -19.48
N GLN A 496 25.59 28.17 -20.57
CA GLN A 496 24.58 29.22 -20.78
C GLN A 496 23.53 29.20 -19.67
N LEU A 497 23.04 28.02 -19.29
CA LEU A 497 22.09 27.87 -18.19
C LEU A 497 22.72 28.26 -16.84
N GLY A 498 23.92 27.75 -16.58
CA GLY A 498 24.73 28.00 -15.37
C GLY A 498 25.08 29.47 -15.17
N SER A 499 25.25 30.23 -16.27
CA SER A 499 25.55 31.66 -16.23
C SER A 499 24.40 32.51 -15.69
N GLN A 500 23.18 31.98 -15.72
CA GLN A 500 21.96 32.70 -15.37
C GLN A 500 21.38 32.23 -14.05
N ARG A 501 21.45 30.93 -13.81
CA ARG A 501 21.02 30.30 -12.56
C ARG A 501 22.01 29.21 -12.19
N PRO A 502 22.30 29.03 -10.89
CA PRO A 502 23.04 27.87 -10.42
C PRO A 502 22.34 26.57 -10.86
N VAL A 503 23.10 25.64 -11.44
CA VAL A 503 22.60 24.34 -11.90
C VAL A 503 23.17 23.25 -11.02
N TYR A 504 22.30 22.37 -10.52
CA TYR A 504 22.65 21.19 -9.74
C TYR A 504 22.20 19.95 -10.51
N ALA A 505 23.05 18.94 -10.57
CA ALA A 505 22.77 17.69 -11.26
C ALA A 505 23.47 16.52 -10.56
N CYS A 506 22.98 15.31 -10.83
CA CYS A 506 23.77 14.10 -10.61
C CYS A 506 24.50 13.77 -11.91
N PHE A 507 25.72 13.24 -11.81
CA PHE A 507 26.45 12.83 -13.00
C PHE A 507 25.74 11.64 -13.67
N ASP A 508 25.43 11.79 -14.96
CA ASP A 508 24.96 10.70 -15.82
C ASP A 508 26.16 10.12 -16.58
N PRO A 509 26.41 8.80 -16.55
CA PRO A 509 27.52 8.19 -17.30
C PRO A 509 27.50 8.42 -18.80
N LYS A 510 26.37 8.85 -19.38
CA LYS A 510 26.27 9.25 -20.79
C LYS A 510 26.97 10.58 -21.08
N TRP A 511 27.15 11.41 -20.06
CA TRP A 511 27.79 12.71 -20.20
C TRP A 511 29.25 12.54 -20.57
N ASP A 512 29.75 13.45 -21.40
CA ASP A 512 31.16 13.46 -21.74
C ASP A 512 32.02 13.73 -20.50
N ARG A 513 33.23 13.18 -20.51
CA ARG A 513 34.26 13.41 -19.51
C ARG A 513 34.50 14.89 -19.28
N VAL A 514 34.43 15.71 -20.33
CA VAL A 514 34.61 17.16 -20.21
C VAL A 514 33.66 17.73 -19.17
N LEU A 515 32.36 17.40 -19.24
CA LEU A 515 31.34 17.87 -18.29
C LEU A 515 31.61 17.45 -16.84
N SER A 516 32.20 16.27 -16.62
CA SER A 516 32.54 15.83 -15.25
C SER A 516 33.48 16.79 -14.52
N ARG A 517 34.33 17.54 -15.26
CA ARG A 517 35.27 18.52 -14.69
C ARG A 517 34.60 19.81 -14.21
N HIS A 518 33.39 20.08 -14.69
CA HIS A 518 32.56 21.22 -14.28
C HIS A 518 31.73 20.90 -13.04
N LEU A 519 31.61 19.62 -12.66
CA LEU A 519 30.82 19.22 -11.51
C LEU A 519 31.64 19.30 -10.22
N VAL A 520 31.15 20.14 -9.30
CA VAL A 520 31.68 20.27 -7.94
C VAL A 520 30.68 19.62 -6.98
N PRO A 521 31.06 18.60 -6.21
CA PRO A 521 30.18 17.97 -5.23
C PRO A 521 29.56 19.01 -4.27
N THR A 522 28.26 18.93 -4.00
CA THR A 522 27.60 19.81 -3.03
C THR A 522 26.39 19.08 -2.42
N GLY A 523 26.39 18.84 -1.11
CA GLY A 523 25.32 18.07 -0.45
C GLY A 523 25.30 16.61 -0.90
N LEU A 524 24.19 16.12 -1.45
CA LEU A 524 24.10 14.81 -2.13
C LEU A 524 24.16 14.90 -3.66
N THR A 525 24.23 16.10 -4.22
CA THR A 525 24.30 16.33 -5.67
C THR A 525 25.66 16.92 -6.07
N ALA A 526 25.78 17.42 -7.28
CA ALA A 526 26.90 18.24 -7.73
C ALA A 526 26.38 19.53 -8.37
N ARG A 527 27.05 20.65 -8.09
CA ARG A 527 26.84 21.93 -8.75
C ARG A 527 27.67 21.99 -10.02
N PHE A 528 27.06 22.44 -11.12
CA PHE A 528 27.75 22.72 -12.37
C PHE A 528 28.36 24.12 -12.33
N GLU A 529 29.65 24.20 -12.61
CA GLU A 529 30.40 25.44 -12.74
C GLU A 529 30.71 25.70 -14.23
N PRO A 530 30.44 26.90 -14.77
CA PRO A 530 30.74 27.21 -16.18
C PRO A 530 32.20 27.00 -16.54
N GLU A 531 33.11 27.23 -15.59
CA GLU A 531 34.54 26.96 -15.73
C GLU A 531 34.90 25.64 -15.02
N PRO A 532 35.73 24.78 -15.64
CA PRO A 532 36.13 23.53 -15.02
C PRO A 532 36.95 23.80 -13.76
N ARG A 533 36.59 23.12 -12.66
CA ARG A 533 37.28 23.29 -11.38
C ARG A 533 38.42 22.30 -11.21
N GLY A 534 39.38 22.63 -10.34
CA GLY A 534 40.52 21.76 -10.03
C GLY A 534 40.19 20.69 -8.98
N ALA A 535 41.10 19.74 -8.80
CA ALA A 535 40.98 18.68 -7.78
C ALA A 535 40.85 19.26 -6.35
N SER A 536 41.57 20.35 -6.05
CA SER A 536 41.54 21.00 -4.74
C SER A 536 40.16 21.54 -4.37
N ASP A 537 39.45 22.13 -5.33
CA ASP A 537 38.09 22.64 -5.11
C ASP A 537 37.11 21.50 -4.84
N ARG A 538 37.19 20.42 -5.64
CA ARG A 538 36.37 19.22 -5.45
C ARG A 538 36.63 18.55 -4.11
N LYS A 539 37.90 18.41 -3.72
CA LYS A 539 38.28 17.86 -2.41
C LYS A 539 37.69 18.69 -1.27
N ARG A 540 37.87 20.01 -1.30
CA ARG A 540 37.30 20.94 -0.31
C ARG A 540 35.77 20.81 -0.24
N ALA A 541 35.12 20.62 -1.38
CA ALA A 541 33.67 20.46 -1.44
C ALA A 541 33.19 19.12 -0.86
N LEU A 542 33.96 18.03 -1.00
CA LEU A 542 33.71 16.75 -0.32
C LEU A 542 33.89 16.88 1.19
N ASP A 543 34.93 17.57 1.65
CA ASP A 543 35.19 17.77 3.09
C ASP A 543 34.02 18.49 3.79
N GLN A 544 33.33 19.40 3.09
CA GLN A 544 32.14 20.09 3.61
C GLN A 544 30.96 19.15 3.89
N LEU A 545 30.87 17.99 3.22
CA LEU A 545 29.81 17.03 3.45
C LEU A 545 30.02 16.23 4.75
N ALA A 546 31.24 16.13 5.27
CA ALA A 546 31.57 15.22 6.37
C ALA A 546 30.66 15.38 7.60
N ALA A 547 30.45 16.62 8.08
CA ALA A 547 29.60 16.89 9.25
C ALA A 547 28.14 16.48 9.00
N THR A 548 27.65 16.66 7.77
CA THR A 548 26.29 16.33 7.38
C THR A 548 26.13 14.83 7.09
N LYS A 549 27.18 14.16 6.62
CA LYS A 549 27.23 12.71 6.41
C LYS A 549 26.98 11.96 7.71
N ASP A 550 27.63 12.33 8.81
CA ASP A 550 27.44 11.65 10.09
C ASP A 550 25.99 11.80 10.61
N ARG A 551 25.35 12.93 10.31
CA ARG A 551 23.92 13.11 10.56
C ARG A 551 23.08 12.16 9.68
N LEU A 552 23.37 12.07 8.37
CA LEU A 552 22.69 11.16 7.45
C LEU A 552 22.86 9.68 7.83
N VAL A 553 24.06 9.23 8.16
CA VAL A 553 24.34 7.84 8.56
C VAL A 553 23.53 7.48 9.81
N ARG A 554 23.46 8.39 10.80
CA ARG A 554 22.65 8.17 12.01
C ARG A 554 21.16 8.03 11.71
N ILE A 555 20.61 8.79 10.76
CA ILE A 555 19.16 8.71 10.47
C ILE A 555 18.79 7.59 9.50
N THR A 556 19.68 7.20 8.58
CA THR A 556 19.38 6.21 7.53
C THR A 556 19.86 4.81 7.91
N VAL A 557 21.12 4.67 8.34
CA VAL A 557 21.72 3.37 8.66
C VAL A 557 21.42 2.98 10.10
N ALA A 558 21.72 3.85 11.07
CA ALA A 558 21.58 3.48 12.49
C ALA A 558 20.11 3.31 12.91
N ARG A 559 19.18 4.07 12.30
CA ARG A 559 17.73 3.90 12.49
C ARG A 559 17.08 2.92 11.52
N LYS A 560 17.87 2.24 10.68
CA LYS A 560 17.43 1.19 9.75
C LYS A 560 16.30 1.64 8.80
N ASP A 561 16.50 2.78 8.13
CA ASP A 561 15.68 3.18 6.98
C ASP A 561 16.40 2.76 5.69
N PRO A 562 16.14 1.54 5.17
CA PRO A 562 16.85 1.01 4.02
C PRO A 562 16.55 1.78 2.74
N GLU A 563 15.41 2.46 2.63
CA GLU A 563 14.99 3.17 1.41
C GLU A 563 15.60 4.57 1.34
N LEU A 564 15.70 5.27 2.47
CA LEU A 564 16.52 6.48 2.54
C LEU A 564 17.99 6.15 2.34
N ALA A 565 18.50 5.06 2.92
CA ALA A 565 19.87 4.61 2.71
C ALA A 565 20.13 4.26 1.23
N ALA A 566 19.25 3.51 0.58
CA ALA A 566 19.36 3.15 -0.84
C ALA A 566 19.33 4.38 -1.77
N ALA A 567 18.43 5.33 -1.52
CA ALA A 567 18.40 6.57 -2.30
C ALA A 567 19.65 7.44 -2.07
N THR A 568 20.16 7.51 -0.84
CA THR A 568 21.42 8.20 -0.54
C THR A 568 22.58 7.52 -1.29
N ALA A 569 22.66 6.19 -1.23
CA ALA A 569 23.65 5.42 -1.95
C ALA A 569 23.56 5.62 -3.46
N GLN A 570 22.36 5.71 -4.04
CA GLN A 570 22.17 5.99 -5.47
C GLN A 570 22.80 7.34 -5.88
N LEU A 571 22.54 8.41 -5.12
CA LEU A 571 23.10 9.74 -5.40
C LEU A 571 24.62 9.78 -5.20
N LEU A 572 25.12 9.15 -4.12
CA LEU A 572 26.56 9.04 -3.86
C LEU A 572 27.28 8.16 -4.89
N ARG A 573 26.61 7.13 -5.42
CA ARG A 573 27.12 6.29 -6.52
C ARG A 573 27.26 7.10 -7.80
N ALA A 574 26.24 7.87 -8.17
CA ALA A 574 26.30 8.77 -9.32
C ALA A 574 27.48 9.76 -9.18
N ARG A 575 27.69 10.33 -7.97
CA ARG A 575 28.87 11.15 -7.69
C ARG A 575 30.18 10.39 -7.86
N ALA A 576 30.33 9.22 -7.24
CA ALA A 576 31.57 8.44 -7.32
C ALA A 576 31.90 8.09 -8.77
N VAL A 577 30.90 7.77 -9.58
CA VAL A 577 31.05 7.55 -11.03
C VAL A 577 31.54 8.82 -11.73
N GLY A 578 30.96 9.99 -11.42
CA GLY A 578 31.43 11.28 -11.95
C GLY A 578 32.88 11.60 -11.56
N MET A 579 33.28 11.33 -10.32
CA MET A 579 34.67 11.53 -9.87
C MET A 579 35.63 10.51 -10.50
N GLY A 580 35.15 9.31 -10.86
CA GLY A 580 35.93 8.36 -11.65
C GLY A 580 36.23 8.86 -13.07
N ALA A 581 35.26 9.55 -13.68
CA ALA A 581 35.42 10.12 -15.02
C ALA A 581 36.45 11.26 -15.08
N THR A 582 36.63 12.03 -13.99
CA THR A 582 37.65 13.11 -13.97
C THR A 582 39.07 12.53 -14.04
N GLY A 583 39.31 11.41 -13.36
CA GLY A 583 40.60 10.74 -13.20
C GLY A 583 41.39 11.15 -11.95
N GLU A 584 40.73 11.80 -11.00
CA GLU A 584 41.34 12.29 -9.76
C GLU A 584 41.21 11.26 -8.65
N ARG A 585 42.28 10.48 -8.43
CA ARG A 585 42.27 9.33 -7.53
C ARG A 585 41.89 9.67 -6.09
N ASP A 586 42.42 10.77 -5.56
CA ASP A 586 42.16 11.18 -4.17
C ASP A 586 40.70 11.59 -3.96
N VAL A 587 40.13 12.31 -4.93
CA VAL A 587 38.72 12.78 -4.91
C VAL A 587 37.76 11.59 -5.07
N LEU A 588 38.12 10.64 -5.94
CA LEU A 588 37.37 9.39 -6.09
C LEU A 588 37.42 8.54 -4.81
N ALA A 589 38.58 8.41 -4.17
CA ALA A 589 38.72 7.66 -2.91
C ALA A 589 37.79 8.21 -1.82
N HIS A 590 37.76 9.53 -1.63
CA HIS A 590 36.86 10.18 -0.67
C HIS A 590 35.38 9.91 -1.00
N SER A 591 35.01 10.00 -2.28
CA SER A 591 33.63 9.73 -2.71
C SER A 591 33.20 8.27 -2.51
N LEU A 592 34.15 7.33 -2.64
CA LEU A 592 33.90 5.91 -2.38
C LEU A 592 33.76 5.62 -0.89
N ASP A 593 34.51 6.31 -0.04
CA ASP A 593 34.36 6.18 1.42
C ASP A 593 33.02 6.73 1.91
N ASP A 594 32.53 7.81 1.30
CA ASP A 594 31.16 8.30 1.53
C ASP A 594 30.12 7.26 1.11
N LEU A 595 30.26 6.64 -0.07
CA LEU A 595 29.34 5.60 -0.56
C LEU A 595 29.33 4.37 0.36
N ARG A 596 30.50 3.90 0.80
CA ARG A 596 30.64 2.72 1.68
C ARG A 596 29.91 2.86 3.01
N ALA A 597 29.74 4.08 3.52
CA ALA A 597 29.00 4.34 4.75
C ALA A 597 27.50 3.97 4.63
N PHE A 598 26.94 3.96 3.41
CA PHE A 598 25.53 3.64 3.15
C PHE A 598 25.35 2.32 2.38
N ALA A 599 26.32 1.94 1.56
CA ALA A 599 26.31 0.72 0.75
C ALA A 599 27.73 0.11 0.70
N PRO A 600 28.15 -0.61 1.75
CA PRO A 600 29.51 -1.18 1.83
C PRO A 600 29.81 -2.18 0.72
N ASP A 601 28.79 -2.92 0.28
CA ASP A 601 28.89 -3.96 -0.75
C ASP A 601 28.43 -3.47 -2.14
N ASP A 602 28.51 -2.16 -2.40
CA ASP A 602 28.08 -1.60 -3.69
C ASP A 602 28.94 -2.12 -4.86
N PRO A 603 28.35 -2.81 -5.85
CA PRO A 603 29.11 -3.45 -6.93
C PRO A 603 29.80 -2.44 -7.86
N ILE A 604 29.22 -1.24 -8.03
CA ILE A 604 29.88 -0.16 -8.79
C ILE A 604 31.06 0.37 -7.98
N GLY A 605 30.88 0.61 -6.68
CA GLY A 605 31.94 0.99 -5.77
C GLY A 605 33.15 0.04 -5.87
N SER A 606 32.92 -1.27 -5.76
CA SER A 606 33.98 -2.29 -5.91
C SER A 606 34.65 -2.26 -7.29
N THR A 607 33.87 -2.06 -8.36
CA THR A 607 34.39 -1.96 -9.73
C THR A 607 35.26 -0.72 -9.92
N LEU A 608 34.86 0.43 -9.37
CA LEU A 608 35.63 1.67 -9.41
C LEU A 608 36.95 1.50 -8.64
N VAL A 609 36.93 0.92 -7.44
CA VAL A 609 38.16 0.62 -6.66
C VAL A 609 39.15 -0.20 -7.50
N ARG A 610 38.70 -1.26 -8.17
CA ARG A 610 39.55 -2.09 -9.04
C ARG A 610 40.12 -1.30 -10.23
N ARG A 611 39.31 -0.44 -10.85
CA ARG A 611 39.73 0.41 -11.98
C ARG A 611 40.71 1.50 -11.57
N THR A 612 40.59 2.06 -10.37
CA THR A 612 41.54 3.06 -9.84
C THR A 612 42.97 2.51 -9.74
N VAL A 613 43.11 1.23 -9.39
CA VAL A 613 44.41 0.55 -9.30
C VAL A 613 44.98 0.22 -10.68
N THR A 614 44.13 -0.24 -11.59
CA THR A 614 44.56 -0.78 -12.90
C THR A 614 44.72 0.28 -13.99
N THR A 615 43.94 1.37 -13.94
CA THR A 615 43.94 2.43 -14.95
C THR A 615 44.70 3.66 -14.45
N ARG A 616 45.61 4.19 -15.26
CA ARG A 616 46.23 5.51 -15.01
C ARG A 616 45.36 6.60 -15.65
N GLY A 617 44.98 7.61 -14.87
CA GLY A 617 44.14 8.72 -15.34
C GLY A 617 42.65 8.46 -15.19
N ALA A 618 41.85 8.97 -16.12
CA ALA A 618 40.40 8.84 -16.08
C ALA A 618 39.91 7.42 -16.37
N ILE A 619 38.84 7.06 -15.70
CA ILE A 619 38.16 5.79 -15.86
C ILE A 619 37.04 5.98 -16.88
N ASP A 620 36.95 5.11 -17.89
CA ASP A 620 35.74 5.03 -18.72
C ASP A 620 34.62 4.45 -17.87
N VAL A 621 33.52 5.20 -17.77
CA VAL A 621 32.37 4.89 -16.91
C VAL A 621 31.10 4.60 -17.71
N ARG A 622 31.14 4.69 -19.04
CA ARG A 622 29.97 4.53 -19.90
C ARG A 622 29.34 3.13 -19.80
N ASP A 623 30.14 2.14 -19.44
CA ASP A 623 29.73 0.74 -19.25
C ASP A 623 29.14 0.45 -17.86
N LEU A 624 29.22 1.40 -16.91
CA LEU A 624 28.62 1.28 -15.58
C LEU A 624 27.10 1.61 -15.57
N LYS A 625 26.54 1.87 -16.76
CA LYS A 625 25.15 2.28 -17.01
C LYS A 625 24.05 1.34 -16.47
N PRO A 626 24.14 -0.01 -16.50
CA PRO A 626 23.01 -0.88 -16.12
C PRO A 626 22.63 -0.80 -14.63
N TYR A 627 23.43 -0.12 -13.82
CA TYR A 627 23.43 -0.23 -12.36
C TYR A 627 23.17 1.12 -11.65
N LEU A 628 22.84 2.17 -12.42
CA LEU A 628 22.41 3.50 -11.98
C LEU A 628 20.94 3.72 -12.36
#